data_AF-F6SMU3-F1
#
_entry.id   AF-F6SMU3-F1
#
_cell.length_a   1.000
_cell.length_b   1.000
_cell.length_c   1.000
_cell.angle_alpha   90.00
_cell.angle_beta   90.00
_cell.angle_gamma   90.00
#
_symmetry.space_group_name_H-M   'P 1'
#
loop_
_entity.id
_entity.type
_entity.pdbx_description
1 polymer ?
#
loop_
_entity_poly.entity_id
_entity_poly.type
_entity_poly.pdbx_seq_one_letter_code
_entity_poly.pdbx_strand_id
1 'polypeptide(L)'
;MTTVHIPPAAQEKVAAFQKQFSKEADNLIAVGIPQKIYELDQLLSSPELNVSDLSTLRAELDIPIPDPEKEKEKEKKKKEKDEKKKDDEEEKGPPCGPIPSNEKIVSLQKRIRSEIQEAKEKLNMVTLWLQLQIPQIEDGNNFGVAVQEKVFELMTNVRTKLDAFQTQLSKYLSDRGDAVAKAAKGPHVGDYRALVHQLDVSQYAELRLTALEIRNTYAILYDAISKNYNKIRRPRGDGKRLIY
;
A
#
# COMPACT_ATOMS: atom_id res chain seq x y z
N MET A 1 -1.03 -8.96 -48.01
CA MET A 1 -0.84 -8.32 -46.68
C MET A 1 -1.60 -7.02 -46.67
N THR A 2 -2.54 -6.86 -45.76
CA THR A 2 -3.29 -5.60 -45.58
C THR A 2 -2.33 -4.57 -44.97
N THR A 3 -1.90 -3.61 -45.77
CA THR A 3 -1.11 -2.47 -45.28
C THR A 3 -2.03 -1.54 -44.50
N VAL A 4 -1.78 -1.39 -43.20
CA VAL A 4 -2.48 -0.40 -42.39
C VAL A 4 -1.96 0.99 -42.82
N HIS A 5 -2.80 1.77 -43.48
CA HIS A 5 -2.47 3.17 -43.80
C HIS A 5 -2.68 4.04 -42.56
N ILE A 6 -1.59 4.53 -41.97
CA ILE A 6 -1.64 5.45 -40.83
C ILE A 6 -1.71 6.89 -41.37
N PRO A 7 -2.80 7.64 -41.13
CA PRO A 7 -2.90 9.03 -41.59
C PRO A 7 -1.80 9.92 -40.98
N PRO A 8 -1.23 10.89 -41.72
CA PRO A 8 -0.21 11.81 -41.18
C PRO A 8 -0.67 12.54 -39.92
N ALA A 9 -1.94 12.98 -39.87
CA ALA A 9 -2.52 13.63 -38.69
C ALA A 9 -2.55 12.72 -37.44
N ALA A 10 -2.66 11.40 -37.61
CA ALA A 10 -2.60 10.47 -36.50
C ALA A 10 -1.16 10.34 -35.97
N GLN A 11 -0.17 10.27 -36.87
CA GLN A 11 1.25 10.25 -36.49
C GLN A 11 1.65 11.52 -35.74
N GLU A 12 1.20 12.69 -36.22
CA GLU A 12 1.50 13.97 -35.58
C GLU A 12 0.93 14.06 -34.16
N LYS A 13 -0.33 13.63 -33.95
CA LYS A 13 -0.96 13.60 -32.63
C LYS A 13 -0.20 12.69 -31.65
N VAL A 14 0.20 11.50 -32.09
CA VAL A 14 0.95 10.55 -31.25
C VAL A 14 2.34 11.08 -30.94
N ALA A 15 3.04 11.67 -31.91
CA ALA A 15 4.35 12.27 -31.71
C ALA A 15 4.30 13.45 -30.71
N ALA A 16 3.27 14.30 -30.81
CA ALA A 16 3.05 15.40 -29.87
C ALA A 16 2.81 14.88 -28.45
N PHE A 17 1.98 13.85 -28.29
CA PHE A 17 1.76 13.18 -27.00
C PHE A 17 3.07 12.61 -26.43
N GLN A 18 3.82 11.84 -27.22
CA GLN A 18 5.09 11.24 -26.77
C GLN A 18 6.11 12.29 -26.32
N LYS A 19 6.21 13.41 -27.04
CA LYS A 19 7.10 14.52 -26.70
C LYS A 19 6.71 15.17 -25.37
N GLN A 20 5.43 15.48 -25.19
CA GLN A 20 4.92 16.08 -23.96
C GLN A 20 5.08 15.12 -22.78
N PHE A 21 4.63 13.87 -22.94
CA PHE A 21 4.73 12.83 -21.92
C PHE A 21 6.19 12.57 -21.52
N SER A 22 7.11 12.53 -22.48
CA SER A 22 8.53 12.37 -22.19
C SER A 22 9.07 13.53 -21.35
N LYS A 23 8.65 14.77 -21.60
CA LYS A 23 9.08 15.94 -20.81
C LYS A 23 8.59 15.86 -19.37
N GLU A 24 7.35 15.44 -19.19
CA GLU A 24 6.77 15.26 -17.85
C GLU A 24 7.46 14.12 -17.10
N ALA A 25 7.75 12.99 -17.76
CA ALA A 25 8.45 11.86 -17.16
C ALA A 25 9.88 12.22 -16.79
N ASP A 26 10.59 13.00 -17.62
CA ASP A 26 11.90 13.53 -17.28
C ASP A 26 11.88 14.41 -16.04
N ASN A 27 10.89 15.30 -15.94
CA ASN A 27 10.72 16.15 -14.77
C ASN A 27 10.40 15.33 -13.51
N LEU A 28 9.57 14.30 -13.64
CA LEU A 28 9.30 13.36 -12.55
C LEU A 28 10.60 12.65 -12.11
N ILE A 29 11.41 12.15 -13.04
CA ILE A 29 12.66 11.45 -12.71
C ILE A 29 13.67 12.40 -12.08
N ALA A 30 13.87 13.58 -12.67
CA ALA A 30 14.91 14.53 -12.27
C ALA A 30 14.57 15.29 -10.98
N VAL A 31 13.29 15.58 -10.73
CA VAL A 31 12.85 16.43 -9.62
C VAL A 31 11.86 15.69 -8.72
N GLY A 32 10.80 15.13 -9.30
CA GLY A 32 9.69 14.57 -8.52
C GLY A 32 10.07 13.35 -7.67
N ILE A 33 10.87 12.42 -8.18
CA ILE A 33 11.32 11.24 -7.45
C ILE A 33 12.27 11.61 -6.31
N PRO A 34 13.36 12.39 -6.53
CA PRO A 34 14.21 12.88 -5.45
C PRO A 34 13.43 13.60 -4.34
N GLN A 35 12.49 14.46 -4.74
CA GLN A 35 11.63 15.18 -3.79
C GLN A 35 10.79 14.21 -2.94
N LYS A 36 10.19 13.17 -3.54
CA LYS A 36 9.45 12.15 -2.77
C LYS A 36 10.32 11.38 -1.80
N ILE A 37 11.58 11.09 -2.13
CA ILE A 37 12.50 10.43 -1.20
C ILE A 37 12.65 11.28 0.06
N TYR A 38 12.86 12.59 -0.10
CA TYR A 38 13.00 13.52 1.01
C TYR A 38 11.71 13.66 1.83
N GLU A 39 10.56 13.84 1.18
CA GLU A 39 9.26 13.93 1.85
C GLU A 39 8.94 12.67 2.68
N LEU A 40 9.24 11.49 2.15
CA LEU A 40 9.02 10.22 2.85
C LEU A 40 10.00 10.05 4.01
N ASP A 41 11.21 10.56 3.91
CA ASP A 41 12.18 10.54 5.01
C ASP A 41 11.74 11.46 6.17
N GLN A 42 11.20 12.64 5.84
CA GLN A 42 10.55 13.51 6.81
C GLN A 42 9.33 12.85 7.45
N LEU A 43 8.49 12.20 6.65
CA LEU A 43 7.34 11.43 7.13
C LEU A 43 7.78 10.34 8.12
N LEU A 44 8.83 9.58 7.80
CA LEU A 44 9.35 8.53 8.68
C LEU A 44 9.95 9.06 9.99
N SER A 45 10.42 10.31 9.97
CA SER A 45 10.93 11.01 11.15
C SER A 45 9.82 11.66 11.98
N SER A 46 8.58 11.69 11.47
CA SER A 46 7.44 12.28 12.18
C SER A 46 7.08 11.50 13.46
N PRO A 47 6.58 12.17 14.51
CA PRO A 47 6.18 11.50 15.76
C PRO A 47 5.18 10.37 15.55
N GLU A 48 4.33 10.47 14.53
CA GLU A 48 3.30 9.49 14.20
C GLU A 48 3.85 8.18 13.63
N LEU A 49 5.07 8.18 13.07
CA LEU A 49 5.77 7.00 12.53
C LEU A 49 7.05 6.66 13.31
N ASN A 50 7.34 7.43 14.35
CA ASN A 50 8.50 7.26 15.22
C ASN A 50 8.10 7.15 16.70
N VAL A 51 7.06 6.37 16.95
CA VAL A 51 6.56 6.05 18.30
C VAL A 51 7.55 5.11 19.00
N SER A 52 8.13 5.57 20.11
CA SER A 52 9.05 4.79 20.95
C SER A 52 8.32 3.87 21.93
N ASP A 53 7.20 4.33 22.49
CA ASP A 53 6.36 3.55 23.39
C ASP A 53 5.07 3.11 22.69
N LEU A 54 5.03 1.82 22.30
CA LEU A 54 3.90 1.21 21.60
C LEU A 54 2.64 1.11 22.48
N SER A 55 2.77 1.24 23.81
CA SER A 55 1.60 1.25 24.70
C SER A 55 0.68 2.45 24.41
N THR A 56 1.25 3.55 23.92
CA THR A 56 0.51 4.76 23.52
C THR A 56 -0.41 4.54 22.31
N LEU A 57 -0.23 3.44 21.58
CA LEU A 57 -1.08 3.07 20.45
C LEU A 57 -2.36 2.35 20.89
N ARG A 58 -2.48 1.94 22.15
CA ARG A 58 -3.66 1.20 22.63
C ARG A 58 -4.89 2.12 22.61
N ALA A 59 -5.90 1.73 21.82
CA ALA A 59 -7.23 2.32 21.90
C ALA A 59 -7.99 1.77 23.11
N GLU A 60 -8.91 2.56 23.66
CA GLU A 60 -9.79 2.11 24.73
C GLU A 60 -10.71 0.97 24.25
N LEU A 61 -10.91 -0.03 25.12
CA LEU A 61 -11.74 -1.20 24.86
C LEU A 61 -12.73 -1.40 26.02
N ASP A 62 -13.82 -0.65 25.99
CA ASP A 62 -14.85 -0.63 27.03
C ASP A 62 -15.82 -1.82 26.92
N ILE A 63 -15.26 -3.02 27.08
CA ILE A 63 -16.02 -4.26 27.20
C ILE A 63 -16.12 -4.59 28.70
N PRO A 64 -17.31 -4.78 29.28
CA PRO A 64 -17.46 -5.14 30.69
C PRO A 64 -16.69 -6.41 31.06
N ILE A 65 -15.96 -6.40 32.17
CA ILE A 65 -15.27 -7.59 32.69
C ILE A 65 -16.28 -8.39 33.52
N PRO A 66 -16.49 -9.69 33.24
CA PRO A 66 -17.41 -10.52 34.00
C PRO A 66 -16.96 -10.64 35.45
N ASP A 67 -17.89 -10.39 36.37
CA ASP A 67 -17.70 -10.59 37.80
C ASP A 67 -18.37 -11.92 38.18
N PRO A 68 -17.60 -12.95 38.55
CA PRO A 68 -18.14 -14.29 38.78
C PRO A 68 -19.17 -14.34 39.93
N GLU A 69 -19.10 -13.43 40.89
CA GLU A 69 -20.08 -13.38 41.99
C GLU A 69 -21.41 -12.78 41.51
N LYS A 70 -21.34 -11.68 40.75
CA LYS A 70 -22.53 -11.04 40.15
C LYS A 70 -23.18 -11.91 39.09
N GLU A 71 -22.41 -12.70 38.33
CA GLU A 71 -22.97 -13.65 37.38
C GLU A 71 -23.69 -14.81 38.08
N LYS A 72 -23.10 -15.37 39.16
CA LYS A 72 -23.77 -16.38 39.98
C LYS A 72 -25.07 -15.86 40.60
N GLU A 73 -25.13 -14.61 41.05
CA GLU A 73 -26.37 -13.99 41.53
C GLU A 73 -27.42 -13.80 40.43
N LYS A 74 -27.00 -13.37 39.24
CA LYS A 74 -27.88 -13.23 38.07
C LYS A 74 -28.44 -14.58 37.61
N GLU A 75 -27.63 -15.64 37.64
CA GLU A 75 -28.08 -17.00 37.35
C GLU A 75 -29.08 -17.52 38.38
N LYS A 76 -28.83 -17.29 39.68
CA LYS A 76 -29.78 -17.65 40.74
C LYS A 76 -31.13 -16.92 40.56
N LYS A 77 -31.10 -15.61 40.29
CA LYS A 77 -32.31 -14.80 40.03
C LYS A 77 -33.04 -15.19 38.72
N LYS A 78 -32.32 -15.69 37.71
CA LYS A 78 -32.93 -16.24 36.48
C LYS A 78 -33.60 -17.59 36.72
N LYS A 79 -32.94 -18.49 37.46
CA LYS A 79 -33.51 -19.80 37.83
C LYS A 79 -34.78 -19.69 38.67
N GLU A 80 -34.94 -18.60 39.44
CA GLU A 80 -36.19 -18.28 40.16
C GLU A 80 -37.30 -17.71 39.26
N LYS A 81 -37.04 -17.36 38.00
CA LYS A 81 -37.98 -16.67 37.08
C LYS A 81 -38.38 -17.45 35.83
N ASP A 82 -37.93 -18.69 35.63
CA ASP A 82 -38.23 -19.47 34.41
C ASP A 82 -39.51 -20.31 34.52
N GLU A 83 -40.67 -19.67 34.31
CA GLU A 83 -41.77 -20.26 33.53
C GLU A 83 -42.14 -19.28 32.40
N LYS A 84 -41.95 -19.73 31.15
CA LYS A 84 -42.26 -19.07 29.85
C LYS A 84 -41.30 -17.96 29.37
N LYS A 85 -40.30 -18.35 28.58
CA LYS A 85 -40.14 -17.99 27.15
C LYS A 85 -38.85 -18.61 26.60
N LYS A 86 -38.97 -19.75 25.93
CA LYS A 86 -38.05 -20.17 24.86
C LYS A 86 -38.51 -19.46 23.59
N ASP A 87 -37.57 -19.08 22.74
CA ASP A 87 -37.69 -18.23 21.54
C ASP A 87 -37.49 -16.73 21.84
N ASP A 88 -36.21 -16.33 21.92
CA ASP A 88 -35.66 -14.98 21.58
C ASP A 88 -34.16 -14.90 21.98
N GLU A 89 -33.35 -15.94 21.73
CA GLU A 89 -31.90 -15.89 22.00
C GLU A 89 -31.09 -15.20 20.88
N GLU A 90 -31.70 -14.91 19.72
CA GLU A 90 -31.00 -14.28 18.59
C GLU A 90 -30.96 -12.74 18.63
N GLU A 91 -31.71 -12.09 19.53
CA GLU A 91 -31.89 -10.62 19.49
C GLU A 91 -31.33 -9.85 20.72
N LYS A 92 -30.50 -10.48 21.55
CA LYS A 92 -29.72 -9.72 22.54
C LYS A 92 -28.48 -9.16 21.88
N GLY A 93 -28.52 -7.87 21.58
CA GLY A 93 -27.35 -7.10 21.13
C GLY A 93 -26.12 -7.34 22.02
N PRO A 94 -24.92 -7.04 21.52
CA PRO A 94 -23.67 -7.34 22.22
C PRO A 94 -23.70 -6.76 23.65
N PRO A 95 -23.07 -7.43 24.64
CA PRO A 95 -23.12 -7.03 26.05
C PRO A 95 -22.32 -5.76 26.36
N CYS A 96 -21.90 -4.99 25.36
CA CYS A 96 -21.09 -3.78 25.47
C CYS A 96 -21.64 -2.65 24.60
N GLY A 97 -21.24 -1.42 24.93
CA GLY A 97 -21.49 -0.25 24.09
C GLY A 97 -20.71 -0.27 22.76
N PRO A 98 -20.88 0.77 21.91
CA PRO A 98 -20.13 0.88 20.67
C PRO A 98 -18.62 0.97 20.93
N ILE A 99 -17.84 0.12 20.26
CA ILE A 99 -16.36 0.15 20.34
C ILE A 99 -15.81 0.88 19.10
N PRO A 100 -15.14 2.04 19.26
CA PRO A 100 -14.61 2.79 18.13
C PRO A 100 -13.41 2.10 17.48
N SER A 101 -13.08 2.56 16.27
CA SER A 101 -11.81 2.22 15.61
C SER A 101 -10.64 2.91 16.32
N ASN A 102 -9.44 2.36 16.18
CA ASN A 102 -8.24 3.03 16.66
C ASN A 102 -7.89 4.22 15.73
N GLU A 103 -8.22 5.43 16.17
CA GLU A 103 -8.09 6.64 15.36
C GLU A 103 -6.66 6.89 14.89
N LYS A 104 -5.65 6.66 15.74
CA LYS A 104 -4.23 6.86 15.40
C LYS A 104 -3.80 5.94 14.25
N ILE A 105 -4.23 4.68 14.30
CA ILE A 105 -3.93 3.70 13.25
C ILE A 105 -4.69 4.04 11.97
N VAL A 106 -5.97 4.39 12.06
CA VAL A 106 -6.81 4.71 10.89
C VAL A 106 -6.31 5.98 10.19
N SER A 107 -5.92 7.03 10.94
CA SER A 107 -5.37 8.25 10.36
C SER A 107 -4.05 7.98 9.64
N LEU A 108 -3.17 7.20 10.26
CA LEU A 108 -1.89 6.84 9.66
C LEU A 108 -2.09 5.97 8.42
N GLN A 109 -2.98 4.98 8.48
CA GLN A 109 -3.33 4.11 7.37
C GLN A 109 -3.90 4.89 6.17
N LYS A 110 -4.72 5.91 6.41
CA LYS A 110 -5.20 6.81 5.35
C LYS A 110 -4.03 7.53 4.65
N ARG A 111 -3.08 8.05 5.43
CA ARG A 111 -1.88 8.72 4.90
C ARG A 111 -1.02 7.77 4.06
N ILE A 112 -0.69 6.59 4.60
CA ILE A 112 0.12 5.60 3.88
C ILE A 112 -0.59 5.08 2.62
N ARG A 113 -1.91 4.88 2.65
CA ARG A 113 -2.67 4.50 1.44
C ARG A 113 -2.56 5.55 0.33
N SER A 114 -2.54 6.83 0.68
CA SER A 114 -2.32 7.91 -0.28
C SER A 114 -0.92 7.83 -0.91
N GLU A 115 0.11 7.58 -0.10
CA GLU A 115 1.49 7.41 -0.57
C GLU A 115 1.64 6.20 -1.51
N ILE A 116 0.96 5.08 -1.22
CA ILE A 116 0.93 3.91 -2.11
C ILE A 116 0.29 4.28 -3.46
N GLN A 117 -0.85 4.96 -3.45
CA GLN A 117 -1.56 5.33 -4.66
C GLN A 117 -0.72 6.26 -5.54
N GLU A 118 -0.12 7.28 -4.93
CA GLU A 118 0.77 8.21 -5.64
C GLU A 118 2.01 7.49 -6.21
N ALA A 119 2.61 6.57 -5.44
CA ALA A 119 3.73 5.75 -5.92
C ALA A 119 3.35 4.88 -7.12
N LYS A 120 2.13 4.32 -7.14
CA LYS A 120 1.61 3.54 -8.27
C LYS A 120 1.45 4.39 -9.53
N GLU A 121 0.92 5.61 -9.40
CA GLU A 121 0.73 6.53 -10.52
C GLU A 121 2.07 6.99 -11.11
N LYS A 122 3.02 7.38 -10.25
CA LYS A 122 4.37 7.78 -10.69
C LYS A 122 5.14 6.62 -11.31
N LEU A 123 5.06 5.43 -10.72
CA LEU A 123 5.66 4.23 -11.31
C LEU A 123 5.06 3.95 -12.69
N ASN A 124 3.74 4.00 -12.83
CA ASN A 124 3.07 3.78 -14.11
C ASN A 124 3.55 4.77 -15.19
N MET A 125 3.73 6.04 -14.81
CA MET A 125 4.24 7.06 -15.72
C MET A 125 5.65 6.73 -16.23
N VAL A 126 6.56 6.37 -15.32
CA VAL A 126 7.94 6.03 -15.68
C VAL A 126 8.01 4.71 -16.46
N THR A 127 7.16 3.73 -16.11
CA THR A 127 7.03 2.46 -16.85
C THR A 127 6.62 2.71 -18.30
N LEU A 128 5.59 3.52 -18.53
CA LEU A 128 5.16 3.88 -19.88
C LEU A 128 6.26 4.67 -20.61
N TRP A 129 6.93 5.59 -19.94
CA TRP A 129 8.03 6.35 -20.52
C TRP A 129 9.14 5.44 -21.05
N LEU A 130 9.56 4.44 -20.27
CA LEU A 130 10.56 3.46 -20.66
C LEU A 130 10.06 2.60 -21.83
N GLN A 131 8.82 2.10 -21.77
CA GLN A 131 8.25 1.27 -22.84
C GLN A 131 8.21 2.02 -24.19
N LEU A 132 7.91 3.31 -24.17
CA LEU A 132 7.95 4.16 -25.37
C LEU A 132 9.36 4.39 -25.94
N GLN A 133 10.42 4.06 -25.19
CA GLN A 133 11.79 4.11 -25.69
C GLN A 133 12.25 2.79 -26.34
N ILE A 134 11.45 1.71 -26.29
CA ILE A 134 11.81 0.42 -26.87
C ILE A 134 11.81 0.57 -28.41
N PRO A 135 12.94 0.31 -29.10
CA PRO A 135 13.04 0.49 -30.53
C PRO A 135 12.41 -0.68 -31.29
N GLN A 136 12.31 -0.56 -32.62
CA GLN A 136 11.91 -1.66 -33.49
C GLN A 136 12.78 -2.90 -33.25
N ILE A 137 12.19 -4.09 -33.23
CA ILE A 137 12.92 -5.36 -33.07
C ILE A 137 13.86 -5.58 -34.27
N GLU A 138 15.12 -5.93 -33.98
CA GLU A 138 16.16 -6.26 -34.97
C GLU A 138 16.96 -7.47 -34.47
N ASP A 139 17.63 -8.20 -35.37
CA ASP A 139 18.39 -9.42 -35.02
C ASP A 139 19.65 -9.14 -34.18
N GLY A 140 20.18 -7.92 -34.21
CA GLY A 140 21.43 -7.56 -33.54
C GLY A 140 21.38 -6.19 -32.86
N ASN A 141 22.46 -5.83 -32.14
CA ASN A 141 22.56 -4.57 -31.38
C ASN A 141 21.48 -4.39 -30.29
N ASN A 142 21.13 -5.49 -29.60
CA ASN A 142 20.06 -5.53 -28.60
C ASN A 142 20.54 -5.36 -27.15
N PHE A 143 21.82 -5.06 -26.91
CA PHE A 143 22.33 -4.87 -25.53
C PHE A 143 21.59 -3.77 -24.79
N GLY A 144 21.36 -2.61 -25.41
CA GLY A 144 20.60 -1.54 -24.77
C GLY A 144 19.13 -1.88 -24.55
N VAL A 145 18.55 -2.71 -25.41
CA VAL A 145 17.19 -3.24 -25.23
C VAL A 145 17.13 -4.18 -24.02
N ALA A 146 18.13 -5.05 -23.85
CA ALA A 146 18.24 -5.90 -22.66
C ALA A 146 18.39 -5.08 -21.35
N VAL A 147 19.06 -3.92 -21.40
CA VAL A 147 19.11 -2.98 -20.27
C VAL A 147 17.71 -2.39 -20.00
N GLN A 148 16.96 -2.00 -21.03
CA GLN A 148 15.58 -1.53 -20.87
C GLN A 148 14.69 -2.62 -20.25
N GLU A 149 14.78 -3.86 -20.74
CA GLU A 149 14.03 -5.01 -20.22
C GLU A 149 14.34 -5.26 -18.74
N LYS A 150 15.62 -5.19 -18.33
CA LYS A 150 16.00 -5.42 -16.93
C LYS A 150 15.46 -4.33 -15.99
N VAL A 151 15.48 -3.07 -16.44
CA VAL A 151 14.91 -1.96 -15.67
C VAL A 151 13.38 -2.04 -15.62
N PHE A 152 12.74 -2.49 -16.71
CA PHE A 152 11.31 -2.74 -16.76
C PHE A 152 10.87 -3.89 -15.83
N GLU A 153 11.66 -4.96 -15.73
CA GLU A 153 11.44 -6.06 -14.79
C GLU A 153 11.44 -5.56 -13.34
N LEU A 154 12.41 -4.69 -12.99
CA LEU A 154 12.45 -4.04 -11.68
C LEU A 154 11.17 -3.23 -11.40
N MET A 155 10.70 -2.43 -12.37
CA MET A 155 9.46 -1.66 -12.25
C MET A 155 8.23 -2.57 -12.06
N THR A 156 8.19 -3.71 -12.75
CA THR A 156 7.13 -4.71 -12.59
C THR A 156 7.12 -5.31 -11.19
N ASN A 157 8.29 -5.68 -10.66
CA ASN A 157 8.41 -6.22 -9.30
C ASN A 157 7.98 -5.20 -8.24
N VAL A 158 8.37 -3.93 -8.42
CA VAL A 158 7.91 -2.83 -7.57
C VAL A 158 6.38 -2.69 -7.63
N ARG A 159 5.78 -2.73 -8.82
CA ARG A 159 4.33 -2.62 -9.00
C ARG A 159 3.60 -3.71 -8.20
N THR A 160 4.06 -4.96 -8.30
CA THR A 160 3.53 -6.10 -7.54
C THR A 160 3.65 -5.87 -6.03
N LYS A 161 4.79 -5.35 -5.55
CA LYS A 161 5.00 -5.03 -4.14
C LYS A 161 4.01 -3.97 -3.63
N LEU A 162 3.79 -2.90 -4.40
CA LEU A 162 2.82 -1.86 -4.06
C LEU A 162 1.37 -2.38 -4.00
N ASP A 163 0.99 -3.30 -4.91
CA ASP A 163 -0.33 -3.94 -4.87
C ASP A 163 -0.49 -4.88 -3.65
N ALA A 164 0.57 -5.58 -3.26
CA ALA A 164 0.59 -6.40 -2.05
C ALA A 164 0.37 -5.55 -0.79
N PHE A 165 1.05 -4.39 -0.69
CA PHE A 165 0.83 -3.45 0.42
C PHE A 165 -0.61 -2.97 0.50
N GLN A 166 -1.20 -2.54 -0.62
CA GLN A 166 -2.59 -2.08 -0.64
C GLN A 166 -3.57 -3.17 -0.16
N THR A 167 -3.32 -4.42 -0.56
CA THR A 167 -4.13 -5.58 -0.13
C THR A 167 -3.96 -5.86 1.35
N GLN A 168 -2.71 -5.86 1.85
CA GLN A 168 -2.42 -6.11 3.27
C GLN A 168 -3.05 -5.05 4.16
N LEU A 169 -2.94 -3.77 3.79
CA LEU A 169 -3.57 -2.67 4.49
C LEU A 169 -5.11 -2.70 4.42
N SER A 170 -5.74 -3.61 3.69
CA SER A 170 -7.20 -3.74 3.66
C SER A 170 -7.75 -4.73 4.69
N LYS A 171 -6.89 -5.59 5.25
CA LYS A 171 -7.31 -6.65 6.19
C LYS A 171 -7.50 -6.18 7.62
N TYR A 172 -6.73 -5.19 8.06
CA TYR A 172 -6.71 -4.72 9.45
C TYR A 172 -8.08 -4.47 10.07
N LEU A 173 -8.97 -3.74 9.38
CA LEU A 173 -10.29 -3.43 9.93
C LEU A 173 -11.16 -4.68 10.07
N SER A 174 -11.02 -5.65 9.17
CA SER A 174 -11.71 -6.94 9.25
C SER A 174 -11.19 -7.75 10.44
N ASP A 175 -9.86 -7.95 10.51
CA ASP A 175 -9.23 -8.76 11.56
C ASP A 175 -9.48 -8.16 12.96
N ARG A 176 -9.38 -6.82 13.07
CA ARG A 176 -9.68 -6.10 14.30
C ARG A 176 -11.16 -6.19 14.66
N GLY A 177 -12.05 -6.05 13.68
CA GLY A 177 -13.50 -6.19 13.88
C GLY A 177 -13.86 -7.58 14.43
N ASP A 178 -13.28 -8.63 13.87
CA ASP A 178 -13.46 -10.01 14.35
C ASP A 178 -12.92 -10.22 15.77
N ALA A 179 -11.75 -9.64 16.08
CA ALA A 179 -11.18 -9.70 17.43
C ALA A 179 -12.06 -8.97 18.46
N VAL A 180 -12.57 -7.77 18.12
CA VAL A 180 -13.52 -7.02 18.96
C VAL A 180 -14.81 -7.80 19.15
N ALA A 181 -15.38 -8.39 18.10
CA ALA A 181 -16.60 -9.20 18.20
C ALA A 181 -16.41 -10.42 19.10
N LYS A 182 -15.26 -11.10 19.02
CA LYS A 182 -14.90 -12.21 19.91
C LYS A 182 -14.73 -11.75 21.36
N ALA A 183 -14.07 -10.61 21.58
CA ALA A 183 -13.91 -10.03 22.92
C ALA A 183 -15.26 -9.65 23.55
N ALA A 184 -16.19 -9.12 22.76
CA ALA A 184 -17.53 -8.75 23.21
C ALA A 184 -18.41 -9.97 23.52
N LYS A 185 -18.34 -11.03 22.68
CA LYS A 185 -19.10 -12.27 22.88
C LYS A 185 -18.52 -13.16 23.99
N GLY A 186 -17.19 -13.16 24.17
CA GLY A 186 -16.47 -13.92 25.17
C GLY A 186 -15.70 -13.03 26.15
N PRO A 187 -16.37 -12.17 26.94
CA PRO A 187 -15.69 -11.17 27.77
C PRO A 187 -14.83 -11.76 28.90
N HIS A 188 -15.02 -13.04 29.23
CA HIS A 188 -14.20 -13.81 30.17
C HIS A 188 -12.86 -14.26 29.57
N VAL A 189 -12.70 -14.24 28.25
CA VAL A 189 -11.45 -14.62 27.56
C VAL A 189 -10.57 -13.37 27.39
N GLY A 190 -9.61 -13.20 28.31
CA GLY A 190 -8.69 -12.05 28.30
C GLY A 190 -7.87 -11.92 27.01
N ASP A 191 -7.54 -13.02 26.36
CA ASP A 191 -6.72 -13.05 25.15
C ASP A 191 -7.36 -12.31 23.97
N TYR A 192 -8.69 -12.26 23.87
CA TYR A 192 -9.35 -11.49 22.80
C TYR A 192 -9.15 -9.99 22.96
N ARG A 193 -9.10 -9.48 24.20
CA ARG A 193 -8.77 -8.06 24.46
C ARG A 193 -7.32 -7.78 24.12
N ALA A 194 -6.41 -8.68 24.52
CA ALA A 194 -5.00 -8.59 24.17
C ALA A 194 -4.79 -8.63 22.65
N LEU A 195 -5.53 -9.47 21.94
CA LEU A 195 -5.48 -9.59 20.48
C LEU A 195 -5.85 -8.28 19.78
N VAL A 196 -6.89 -7.56 20.24
CA VAL A 196 -7.23 -6.25 19.67
C VAL A 196 -6.05 -5.29 19.75
N HIS A 197 -5.42 -5.17 20.93
CA HIS A 197 -4.26 -4.30 21.10
C HIS A 197 -3.02 -4.79 20.32
N GLN A 198 -2.82 -6.10 20.21
CA GLN A 198 -1.72 -6.68 19.44
C GLN A 198 -1.89 -6.42 17.94
N LEU A 199 -3.13 -6.44 17.43
CA LEU A 199 -3.43 -6.07 16.04
C LEU A 199 -3.15 -4.58 15.79
N ASP A 200 -3.51 -3.69 16.72
CA ASP A 200 -3.20 -2.26 16.62
C ASP A 200 -1.68 -2.01 16.52
N VAL A 201 -0.88 -2.67 17.37
CA VAL A 201 0.58 -2.56 17.37
C VAL A 201 1.20 -3.17 16.10
N SER A 202 0.72 -4.36 15.69
CA SER A 202 1.19 -5.01 14.46
C SER A 202 0.89 -4.16 13.23
N GLN A 203 -0.29 -3.54 13.18
CA GLN A 203 -0.68 -2.67 12.08
C GLN A 203 0.18 -1.40 12.03
N TYR A 204 0.52 -0.81 13.17
CA TYR A 204 1.46 0.31 13.21
C TYR A 204 2.82 -0.06 12.62
N ALA A 205 3.38 -1.21 13.03
CA ALA A 205 4.65 -1.68 12.51
C ALA A 205 4.61 -1.90 10.99
N GLU A 206 3.52 -2.49 10.49
CA GLU A 206 3.29 -2.70 9.06
C GLU A 206 3.19 -1.37 8.29
N LEU A 207 2.48 -0.38 8.82
CA LEU A 207 2.39 0.96 8.23
C LEU A 207 3.76 1.63 8.13
N ARG A 208 4.57 1.52 9.18
CA ARG A 208 5.93 2.07 9.20
C ARG A 208 6.84 1.36 8.21
N LEU A 209 6.79 0.03 8.14
CA LEU A 209 7.56 -0.74 7.15
C LEU A 209 7.13 -0.39 5.72
N THR A 210 5.83 -0.25 5.48
CA THR A 210 5.30 0.16 4.17
C THR A 210 5.84 1.54 3.77
N ALA A 211 5.86 2.52 4.66
CA ALA A 211 6.43 3.84 4.38
C ALA A 211 7.93 3.78 4.01
N LEU A 212 8.72 2.98 4.76
CA LEU A 212 10.12 2.72 4.44
C LEU A 212 10.27 2.13 3.04
N GLU A 213 9.43 1.17 2.69
CA GLU A 213 9.50 0.45 1.42
C GLU A 213 9.08 1.30 0.22
N ILE A 214 8.13 2.22 0.41
CA ILE A 214 7.80 3.23 -0.62
C ILE A 214 9.01 4.15 -0.86
N ARG A 215 9.67 4.64 0.21
CA ARG A 215 10.88 5.47 0.08
C ARG A 215 12.00 4.71 -0.64
N ASN A 216 12.26 3.47 -0.21
CA ASN A 216 13.28 2.61 -0.80
C ASN A 216 12.99 2.33 -2.27
N THR A 217 11.72 2.12 -2.62
CA THR A 217 11.26 1.96 -4.01
C THR A 217 11.64 3.16 -4.88
N TYR A 218 11.36 4.38 -4.41
CA TYR A 218 11.75 5.59 -5.15
C TYR A 218 13.27 5.70 -5.32
N ALA A 219 14.04 5.40 -4.26
CA ALA A 219 15.50 5.43 -4.30
C ALA A 219 16.07 4.41 -5.29
N ILE A 220 15.59 3.16 -5.25
CA ILE A 220 15.99 2.08 -6.15
C ILE A 220 15.62 2.42 -7.60
N LEU A 221 14.41 2.94 -7.82
CA LEU A 221 13.96 3.35 -9.15
C LEU A 221 14.84 4.46 -9.72
N TYR A 222 15.12 5.49 -8.92
CA TYR A 222 15.99 6.60 -9.31
C TYR A 222 17.41 6.12 -9.64
N ASP A 223 18.00 5.29 -8.78
CA ASP A 223 19.35 4.75 -8.97
C ASP A 223 19.44 3.89 -10.24
N ALA A 224 18.48 2.99 -10.45
CA ALA A 224 18.44 2.13 -11.63
C ALA A 224 18.27 2.94 -12.92
N ILE A 225 17.41 3.95 -12.94
CA ILE A 225 17.20 4.79 -14.12
C ILE A 225 18.40 5.69 -14.38
N SER A 226 18.91 6.38 -13.37
CA SER A 226 20.00 7.34 -13.52
C SER A 226 21.28 6.69 -14.04
N LYS A 227 21.66 5.53 -13.49
CA LYS A 227 22.83 4.77 -13.95
C LYS A 227 22.70 4.28 -15.39
N ASN A 228 21.48 3.96 -15.82
CA ASN A 228 21.22 3.36 -17.12
C ASN A 228 20.60 4.34 -18.14
N TYR A 229 20.51 5.64 -17.80
CA TYR A 229 19.71 6.62 -18.53
C TYR A 229 20.07 6.69 -20.02
N ASN A 230 21.37 6.69 -20.34
CA ASN A 230 21.85 6.72 -21.73
C ASN A 230 21.40 5.49 -22.53
N LYS A 231 21.43 4.30 -21.92
CA LYS A 231 20.99 3.06 -22.58
C LYS A 231 19.47 2.95 -22.65
N ILE A 232 18.75 3.50 -21.69
CA ILE A 232 17.28 3.60 -21.74
C ILE A 232 16.84 4.54 -22.88
N ARG A 233 17.49 5.70 -23.02
CA ARG A 233 17.15 6.70 -24.05
C ARG A 233 17.63 6.35 -25.45
N ARG A 234 18.81 5.74 -25.54
CA ARG A 234 19.49 5.44 -26.81
C ARG A 234 20.03 4.01 -26.78
N PRO A 235 19.14 2.99 -26.80
CA PRO A 235 19.54 1.59 -26.64
C PRO A 235 20.52 1.11 -27.73
N ARG A 236 20.42 1.69 -28.93
CA ARG A 236 21.31 1.42 -30.08
C ARG A 236 22.40 2.47 -30.32
N GLY A 237 22.53 3.46 -29.42
CA GLY A 237 23.41 4.62 -29.59
C GLY A 237 22.89 5.64 -30.60
N ASP A 238 23.72 6.63 -30.92
CA ASP A 238 23.54 7.50 -32.09
C ASP A 238 24.01 6.69 -33.30
N GLY A 239 23.12 6.41 -34.25
CA GLY A 239 23.29 5.35 -35.26
C GLY A 239 24.68 5.21 -35.91
N LYS A 240 25.02 3.95 -36.22
CA LYS A 240 26.21 3.46 -36.97
C LYS A 240 27.28 4.53 -37.22
N ARG A 241 28.38 4.50 -36.45
CA ARG A 241 29.67 4.80 -37.06
C ARG A 241 29.85 3.76 -38.17
N LEU A 242 29.55 4.14 -39.40
CA LEU A 242 30.10 3.49 -40.58
C LEU A 242 31.61 3.66 -40.43
N ILE A 243 32.25 2.63 -39.89
CA ILE A 243 33.70 2.49 -39.96
C ILE A 243 33.96 2.22 -41.45
N TYR A 244 34.43 3.26 -42.14
CA TYR A 244 34.93 3.16 -43.51
C TYR A 244 36.33 2.53 -43.49
#